data_AF-A0AAE3K6W3-F1
#
_entry.id   AF-A0AAE3K6W3-F1
#
_cell.length_a   1.000
_cell.length_b   1.000
_cell.length_c   1.000
_cell.angle_alpha   90.00
_cell.angle_beta   90.00
_cell.angle_gamma   90.00
#
_symmetry.space_group_name_H-M   'P 1'
#
loop_
_entity.id
_entity.type
_entity.pdbx_description
1 polymer ?
#
loop_
_entity_poly.entity_id
_entity_poly.type
_entity_poly.pdbx_seq_one_letter_code
_entity_poly.pdbx_strand_id
1 'polypeptide(L)'
;MAWSLRRRLAVGGVILFTLFAFALGFAITSGMLLGIHGFLLGMVPFTFLAIVLLLAIPLVPIVLLWYTVSRLLGIPMNPFPDEDEQESEPETPLERLKNRYAAGEITESEFERQVDRLLDVEDRETDTRVEWYSAERRERERSY
;
A
#
# COMPACT_ATOMS: atom_id res chain seq x y z
N MET A 1 -69.41 -54.14 -8.55
CA MET A 1 -69.11 -52.75 -8.12
C MET A 1 -67.87 -52.61 -7.23
N ALA A 2 -67.49 -53.60 -6.41
CA ALA A 2 -66.34 -53.49 -5.49
C ALA A 2 -64.94 -53.40 -6.17
N TRP A 3 -64.81 -53.92 -7.40
CA TRP A 3 -63.53 -53.99 -8.12
C TRP A 3 -62.98 -52.63 -8.55
N SER A 4 -63.83 -51.69 -8.96
CA SER A 4 -63.42 -50.33 -9.34
C SER A 4 -63.00 -49.47 -8.13
N LEU A 5 -63.53 -49.76 -6.94
CA LEU A 5 -63.23 -49.00 -5.73
C LEU A 5 -61.83 -49.34 -5.19
N ARG A 6 -61.47 -50.63 -5.16
CA ARG A 6 -60.13 -51.08 -4.76
C ARG A 6 -59.02 -50.54 -5.67
N ARG A 7 -59.28 -50.50 -6.98
CA ARG A 7 -58.32 -49.97 -7.97
C ARG A 7 -58.11 -48.46 -7.83
N ARG A 8 -59.15 -47.68 -7.51
CA ARG A 8 -59.04 -46.23 -7.24
C ARG A 8 -58.27 -45.93 -5.96
N LEU A 9 -58.49 -46.73 -4.91
CA LEU A 9 -57.72 -46.62 -3.66
C LEU A 9 -56.25 -46.99 -3.85
N ALA A 10 -55.97 -48.04 -4.64
CA ALA A 10 -54.59 -48.42 -4.96
C ALA A 10 -53.87 -47.33 -5.78
N VAL A 11 -54.53 -46.78 -6.79
CA VAL A 11 -53.97 -45.67 -7.60
C VAL A 11 -53.78 -44.42 -6.75
N GLY A 12 -54.74 -44.07 -5.90
CA GLY A 12 -54.60 -42.96 -4.94
C GLY A 12 -53.45 -43.15 -3.97
N GLY A 13 -53.26 -44.37 -3.47
CA GLY A 13 -52.13 -44.73 -2.60
C GLY A 13 -50.78 -44.60 -3.30
N VAL A 14 -50.67 -45.05 -4.55
CA VAL A 14 -49.44 -44.91 -5.34
C VAL A 14 -49.13 -43.44 -5.60
N ILE A 15 -50.12 -42.64 -6.00
CA ILE A 15 -49.95 -41.20 -6.22
C ILE A 15 -49.50 -40.49 -4.93
N LEU A 16 -50.18 -40.78 -3.81
CA LEU A 16 -49.83 -40.20 -2.52
C LEU A 16 -48.41 -40.59 -2.07
N PHE A 17 -48.04 -41.85 -2.28
CA PHE A 17 -46.71 -42.35 -1.97
C PHE A 17 -45.63 -41.66 -2.83
N THR A 18 -45.87 -41.50 -4.14
CA THR A 18 -44.93 -40.80 -5.04
C THR A 18 -44.78 -39.34 -4.65
N LEU A 19 -45.88 -38.64 -4.34
CA LEU A 19 -45.84 -37.25 -3.89
C LEU A 19 -45.09 -37.12 -2.56
N PHE A 20 -45.33 -38.04 -1.62
CA PHE A 20 -44.63 -38.06 -0.35
C PHE A 20 -43.13 -38.31 -0.52
N ALA A 21 -42.75 -39.30 -1.34
CA ALA A 21 -41.35 -39.61 -1.63
C ALA A 21 -40.63 -38.42 -2.30
N PHE A 22 -41.32 -37.74 -3.23
CA PHE A 22 -40.81 -36.54 -3.88
C PHE A 22 -40.63 -35.39 -2.89
N ALA A 23 -41.65 -35.10 -2.07
CA ALA A 23 -41.59 -34.04 -1.06
C ALA A 23 -40.48 -34.30 -0.03
N LEU A 24 -40.30 -35.56 0.37
CA LEU A 24 -39.23 -35.97 1.28
C LEU A 24 -37.85 -35.77 0.64
N GLY A 25 -37.65 -36.22 -0.60
CA GLY A 25 -36.40 -35.98 -1.33
C GLY A 25 -36.10 -34.50 -1.48
N PHE A 26 -37.10 -33.70 -1.86
CA PHE A 26 -36.98 -32.25 -1.99
C PHE A 26 -36.59 -31.58 -0.67
N ALA A 27 -37.24 -31.94 0.45
CA ALA A 27 -36.93 -31.38 1.77
C ALA A 27 -35.48 -31.69 2.19
N ILE A 28 -35.00 -32.92 1.94
CA ILE A 28 -33.62 -33.32 2.23
C ILE A 28 -32.64 -32.52 1.37
N THR A 29 -32.86 -32.48 0.05
CA THR A 29 -31.96 -31.77 -0.88
C THR A 29 -31.94 -30.27 -0.60
N SER A 30 -33.10 -29.65 -0.37
CA SER A 30 -33.21 -28.22 -0.07
C SER A 30 -32.56 -27.87 1.26
N GLY A 31 -32.82 -28.66 2.31
CA GLY A 31 -32.21 -28.47 3.62
C GLY A 31 -30.68 -28.62 3.59
N MET A 32 -30.16 -29.60 2.84
CA MET A 32 -28.73 -29.81 2.68
C MET A 32 -28.07 -28.67 1.89
N LEU A 33 -28.71 -28.18 0.82
CA LEU A 33 -28.23 -27.02 0.08
C LEU A 33 -28.15 -25.80 1.00
N LEU A 34 -29.22 -25.47 1.71
CA LEU A 34 -29.26 -24.32 2.62
C LEU A 34 -28.24 -24.45 3.76
N GLY A 35 -28.09 -25.64 4.33
CA GLY A 35 -27.10 -25.91 5.38
C GLY A 35 -25.67 -25.70 4.90
N ILE A 36 -25.32 -26.22 3.71
CA ILE A 36 -23.99 -26.04 3.11
C ILE A 36 -23.73 -24.56 2.81
N HIS A 37 -24.70 -23.85 2.22
CA HIS A 37 -24.54 -22.43 1.91
C HIS A 37 -24.40 -21.59 3.18
N GLY A 38 -25.21 -21.85 4.20
CA GLY A 38 -25.11 -21.18 5.50
C GLY A 38 -23.77 -21.43 6.18
N PHE A 39 -23.27 -22.67 6.14
CA PHE A 39 -21.95 -23.03 6.67
C PHE A 39 -20.81 -22.34 5.91
N LEU A 40 -20.85 -22.34 4.57
CA LEU A 40 -19.83 -21.69 3.73
C LEU A 40 -19.82 -20.18 3.95
N LEU A 41 -20.99 -19.53 3.98
CA LEU A 41 -21.11 -18.11 4.32
C LEU A 41 -20.62 -17.81 5.73
N GLY A 42 -20.95 -18.67 6.70
CA GLY A 42 -20.48 -18.56 8.07
C GLY A 42 -18.95 -18.70 8.20
N MET A 43 -18.30 -19.42 7.28
CA MET A 43 -16.84 -19.56 7.22
C MET A 43 -16.12 -18.33 6.65
N VAL A 44 -16.78 -17.47 5.87
CA VAL A 44 -16.18 -16.28 5.24
C VAL A 44 -15.45 -15.38 6.25
N PRO A 45 -16.02 -14.96 7.40
CA PRO A 45 -15.29 -14.13 8.35
C PRO A 45 -14.07 -14.85 8.95
N PHE A 46 -14.14 -16.18 9.15
CA PHE A 46 -13.04 -16.96 9.70
C PHE A 46 -11.91 -17.15 8.69
N THR A 47 -12.22 -17.41 7.42
CA THR A 47 -11.21 -17.52 6.36
C THR A 47 -10.56 -16.17 6.10
N PHE A 48 -11.33 -15.08 6.11
CA PHE A 48 -10.79 -13.72 6.03
C PHE A 48 -9.82 -13.44 7.19
N LEU A 49 -10.22 -13.71 8.43
CA LEU A 49 -9.36 -13.52 9.61
C LEU A 49 -8.10 -14.39 9.53
N ALA A 50 -8.22 -15.65 9.10
CA ALA A 50 -7.10 -16.55 8.93
C ALA A 50 -6.09 -16.05 7.89
N ILE A 51 -6.56 -15.51 6.76
CA ILE A 51 -5.70 -14.90 5.74
C ILE A 51 -4.99 -13.67 6.31
N VAL A 52 -5.73 -12.78 6.99
CA VAL A 52 -5.14 -11.59 7.61
C VAL A 52 -4.05 -11.96 8.60
N LEU A 53 -4.30 -12.94 9.49
CA LEU A 53 -3.30 -13.42 10.45
C LEU A 53 -2.11 -14.08 9.77
N LEU A 54 -2.35 -14.93 8.77
CA LEU A 54 -1.29 -15.58 8.00
C LEU A 54 -0.36 -14.57 7.34
N LEU A 55 -0.90 -13.47 6.83
CA LEU A 55 -0.12 -12.37 6.24
C LEU A 55 0.55 -11.50 7.31
N ALA A 56 -0.12 -11.23 8.44
CA ALA A 56 0.41 -10.36 9.49
C ALA A 56 1.58 -10.99 10.28
N ILE A 57 1.56 -12.31 10.51
CA ILE A 57 2.61 -13.03 11.25
C ILE A 57 4.02 -12.81 10.68
N PRO A 58 4.29 -13.01 9.37
CA PRO A 58 5.62 -12.78 8.83
C PRO A 58 5.99 -11.30 8.73
N LEU A 59 5.02 -10.37 8.74
CA LEU A 59 5.32 -8.93 8.70
C LEU A 59 6.13 -8.50 9.93
N VAL A 60 5.83 -9.04 11.12
CA VAL A 60 6.52 -8.68 12.37
C VAL A 60 8.03 -8.94 12.31
N PRO A 61 8.53 -10.16 12.03
CA PRO A 61 9.97 -10.40 11.93
C PRO A 61 10.60 -9.65 10.76
N ILE A 62 9.88 -9.42 9.64
CA ILE A 62 10.39 -8.63 8.52
C ILE A 62 10.66 -7.18 8.95
N VAL A 63 9.69 -6.55 9.61
CA VAL A 63 9.83 -5.17 10.12
C VAL A 63 10.95 -5.08 11.17
N LEU A 64 11.03 -6.05 12.08
CA LEU A 64 12.09 -6.09 13.08
C LEU A 64 13.48 -6.27 12.46
N LEU A 65 13.60 -7.14 11.45
CA LEU A 65 14.83 -7.36 10.70
C LEU A 65 15.24 -6.09 9.96
N TRP A 66 14.31 -5.48 9.22
CA TRP A 66 14.51 -4.21 8.53
C TRP A 66 15.00 -3.13 9.50
N TYR A 67 14.31 -2.95 10.63
CA TYR A 67 14.70 -2.00 11.68
C TYR A 67 16.13 -2.25 12.20
N THR A 68 16.46 -3.51 12.48
CA THR A 68 17.79 -3.89 12.99
C THR A 68 18.90 -3.63 11.96
N VAL A 69 18.65 -3.97 10.70
CA VAL A 69 19.60 -3.79 9.59
C VAL A 69 19.85 -2.31 9.31
N SER A 70 18.80 -1.51 9.24
CA SER A 70 18.93 -0.08 8.99
C SER A 70 19.67 0.65 10.10
N ARG A 71 19.43 0.27 11.37
CA ARG A 71 20.18 0.79 12.51
C ARG A 71 21.68 0.47 12.44
N LEU A 72 22.04 -0.72 11.96
CA LEU A 72 23.43 -1.14 11.84
C LEU A 72 24.16 -0.45 10.67
N LEU A 73 23.43 -0.19 9.58
CA LEU A 73 23.96 0.48 8.38
C LEU A 73 23.94 2.01 8.48
N GLY A 74 23.41 2.58 9.57
CA GLY A 74 23.27 4.03 9.72
C GLY A 74 22.29 4.64 8.71
N ILE A 75 21.34 3.87 8.20
CA ILE A 75 20.32 4.36 7.28
C ILE A 75 19.33 5.18 8.11
N PRO A 76 19.08 6.46 7.80
CA PRO A 76 18.08 7.26 8.49
C PRO A 76 16.72 6.60 8.27
N MET A 77 16.17 6.06 9.36
CA MET A 77 14.86 5.43 9.38
C MET A 77 13.93 6.44 10.01
N ASN A 78 13.27 7.24 9.18
CA ASN A 78 12.17 8.08 9.65
C ASN A 78 10.84 7.43 9.27
N PRO A 79 10.27 6.56 10.13
CA PRO A 79 9.00 5.87 9.84
C PRO A 79 7.78 6.79 9.98
N PHE A 80 7.96 7.98 10.56
CA PHE A 80 6.99 9.06 10.59
C PHE A 80 7.77 10.32 10.19
N PRO A 81 7.41 11.04 9.12
CA PRO A 81 7.92 12.39 8.96
C PRO A 81 7.29 13.19 10.11
N ASP A 82 8.07 13.45 11.16
CA ASP A 82 7.71 14.47 12.13
C ASP A 82 7.52 15.77 11.33
N GLU A 83 6.29 16.25 11.24
CA GLU A 83 5.94 17.48 10.51
C GLU A 83 6.62 18.73 11.11
N ASP A 84 7.28 18.58 12.25
CA ASP A 84 7.85 19.68 13.04
C ASP A 84 9.33 19.50 13.44
N GLU A 85 10.06 18.54 12.88
CA GLU A 85 11.52 18.50 13.02
C GLU A 85 12.16 19.09 11.76
N GLN A 86 12.05 20.41 11.62
CA GLN A 86 13.11 21.21 10.99
C GLN A 86 14.35 21.10 11.88
N GLU A 87 15.00 19.93 11.83
CA GLU A 87 16.43 19.85 12.03
C GLU A 87 17.01 20.82 11.00
N SER A 88 17.43 21.99 11.50
CA SER A 88 17.88 23.11 10.68
C SER A 88 19.13 22.71 9.92
N GLU A 89 18.97 22.04 8.78
CA GLU A 89 19.88 22.22 7.67
C GLU A 89 19.99 23.73 7.44
N PRO A 90 21.21 24.27 7.26
CA PRO A 90 21.37 25.69 7.02
C PRO A 90 20.59 26.04 5.75
N GLU A 91 19.42 26.66 5.93
CA GLU A 91 18.52 27.03 4.84
C GLU A 91 19.33 27.73 3.76
N THR A 92 19.30 27.17 2.56
CA THR A 92 20.11 27.68 1.48
C THR A 92 19.69 29.13 1.19
N PRO A 93 20.61 29.99 0.74
CA PRO A 93 20.26 31.37 0.39
C PRO A 93 19.07 31.48 -0.57
N LEU A 94 18.88 30.47 -1.44
CA LEU A 94 17.77 30.38 -2.38
C LEU A 94 16.44 30.01 -1.71
N GLU A 95 16.43 29.09 -0.74
CA GLU A 95 15.23 28.72 0.01
C GLU A 95 14.69 29.87 0.85
N ARG A 96 15.58 30.64 1.51
CA ARG A 96 15.21 31.88 2.21
C ARG A 96 14.56 32.91 1.30
N LEU A 97 15.03 32.99 0.05
CA LEU A 97 14.48 33.91 -0.93
C LEU A 97 13.08 33.45 -1.39
N LYS A 98 12.90 32.14 -1.62
CA LYS A 98 11.60 31.54 -1.98
C LYS A 98 10.55 31.73 -0.89
N ASN A 99 10.94 31.56 0.38
CA ASN A 99 10.06 31.74 1.52
C ASN A 99 9.55 33.19 1.65
N ARG A 100 10.42 34.18 1.44
CA ARG A 100 10.01 35.61 1.45
C ARG A 100 9.11 36.00 0.29
N TYR A 101 9.31 35.41 -0.89
CA TYR A 101 8.40 35.58 -2.03
C TYR A 101 7.02 35.00 -1.73
N ALA A 102 6.96 33.78 -1.20
CA ALA A 102 5.71 33.13 -0.81
C ALA A 102 4.96 33.88 0.30
N ALA A 103 5.69 34.53 1.22
CA ALA A 103 5.14 35.41 2.25
C ALA A 103 4.67 36.77 1.72
N GLY A 104 4.97 37.11 0.45
CA GLY A 104 4.64 38.41 -0.17
C GLY A 104 5.53 39.57 0.32
N GLU A 105 6.64 39.28 0.98
CA GLU A 105 7.58 40.29 1.49
C GLU A 105 8.46 40.88 0.40
N ILE A 106 8.64 40.16 -0.72
CA ILE A 106 9.36 40.61 -1.90
C ILE A 106 8.48 40.47 -3.13
N THR A 107 8.64 41.39 -4.07
CA THR A 107 7.94 41.33 -5.35
C THR A 107 8.63 40.36 -6.32
N GLU A 108 7.90 39.89 -7.34
CA GLU A 108 8.45 39.04 -8.41
C GLU A 108 9.75 39.63 -9.01
N SER A 109 9.74 40.92 -9.34
CA SER A 109 10.91 41.60 -9.92
C SER A 109 12.12 41.68 -8.98
N GLU A 110 11.90 41.59 -7.67
CA GLU A 110 12.97 41.55 -6.66
C GLU A 110 13.46 40.13 -6.42
N PHE A 111 12.59 39.13 -6.59
CA PHE A 111 12.94 37.72 -6.58
C PHE A 111 13.84 37.39 -7.76
N GLU A 112 13.41 37.68 -9.00
CA GLU A 112 14.17 37.41 -10.23
C GLU A 112 15.59 38.03 -10.18
N ARG A 113 15.70 39.32 -9.81
CA ARG A 113 17.00 39.99 -9.68
C ARG A 113 17.91 39.39 -8.60
N GLN A 114 17.36 38.76 -7.57
CA GLN A 114 18.12 38.14 -6.51
C GLN A 114 18.51 36.70 -6.85
N VAL A 115 17.65 35.95 -7.55
CA VAL A 115 17.93 34.61 -8.08
C VAL A 115 19.08 34.68 -9.09
N ASP A 116 19.02 35.60 -10.06
CA ASP A 116 20.06 35.74 -11.08
C ASP A 116 21.43 36.04 -10.46
N ARG A 117 21.48 36.87 -9.40
CA ARG A 117 22.72 37.15 -8.68
C ARG A 117 23.26 35.95 -7.92
N LEU A 118 22.38 35.11 -7.35
CA LEU A 118 22.80 33.92 -6.60
C LEU A 118 23.37 32.86 -7.54
N LEU A 119 22.71 32.62 -8.68
CA LEU A 119 23.17 31.66 -9.69
C LEU A 119 24.51 32.07 -10.33
N ASP A 120 24.67 33.36 -10.64
CA ASP A 120 25.91 33.91 -11.21
C ASP A 120 27.12 33.83 -10.26
N VAL A 121 26.90 33.72 -8.95
CA VAL A 121 27.97 33.51 -7.96
C VAL A 121 28.33 32.02 -7.85
N GLU A 122 27.33 31.14 -7.82
CA GLU A 122 27.53 29.68 -7.74
C GLU A 122 28.23 29.12 -9.00
N ASP A 123 27.86 29.63 -10.19
CA ASP A 123 28.51 29.27 -11.44
C ASP A 123 29.99 29.67 -11.46
N ARG A 124 30.34 30.87 -10.95
CA ARG A 124 31.74 31.32 -10.87
C ARG A 124 32.57 30.54 -9.87
N GLU A 125 32.00 30.20 -8.71
CA GLU A 125 32.69 29.34 -7.75
C GLU A 125 32.94 27.93 -8.32
N THR A 126 31.98 27.41 -9.08
CA THR A 126 32.07 26.09 -9.71
C THR A 126 33.14 26.09 -10.81
N ASP A 127 33.15 27.10 -11.70
CA ASP A 127 34.15 27.24 -12.76
C ASP A 127 35.58 27.38 -12.20
N THR A 128 35.73 28.23 -11.18
CA THR A 128 37.02 28.41 -10.49
C THR A 128 37.52 27.10 -9.87
N ARG A 129 36.63 26.32 -9.23
CA ARG A 129 36.98 25.03 -8.60
C ARG A 129 37.43 23.99 -9.63
N VAL A 130 36.77 23.94 -10.78
CA VAL A 130 37.13 23.03 -11.88
C VAL A 130 38.49 23.41 -12.48
N GLU A 131 38.76 24.71 -12.61
CA GLU A 131 40.04 25.20 -13.12
C GLU A 131 41.22 24.82 -12.20
N TRP A 132 41.09 24.97 -10.89
CA TRP A 132 42.09 24.55 -9.90
C TRP A 132 42.41 23.05 -9.98
N TYR A 133 41.39 22.20 -10.10
CA TYR A 133 41.58 20.75 -10.22
C TYR A 133 42.28 20.35 -11.51
N SER A 134 42.01 21.09 -12.59
CA SER A 134 42.64 20.87 -13.89
C SER A 134 44.10 21.35 -13.93
N ALA A 135 44.42 22.43 -13.21
CA ALA A 135 45.78 22.97 -13.10
C ALA A 135 46.71 22.01 -12.32
N GLU A 136 46.24 21.49 -11.19
CA GLU A 136 47.02 20.56 -10.37
C GLU A 136 47.30 19.23 -11.10
N ARG A 137 46.34 18.75 -11.90
CA ARG A 137 46.54 17.55 -12.72
C ARG A 137 47.60 17.74 -13.80
N ARG A 138 47.62 18.90 -14.47
CA ARG A 138 48.64 19.23 -15.50
C ARG A 138 50.04 19.43 -14.93
N GLU A 139 50.17 19.75 -13.64
CA GLU A 139 51.47 19.81 -12.96
C GLU A 139 51.98 18.42 -12.62
N ARG A 140 51.11 17.51 -12.18
CA ARG A 140 51.49 16.11 -11.94
C ARG A 140 51.93 15.38 -13.20
N GLU A 141 51.30 15.66 -14.34
CA GLU A 141 51.65 15.07 -15.63
C GLU A 141 52.97 15.63 -16.21
N ARG A 142 53.43 16.82 -15.79
CA ARG A 142 54.72 17.41 -16.19
C ARG A 142 55.92 16.98 -15.34
N SER A 143 55.68 16.32 -14.21
CA SER A 143 56.72 15.87 -13.27
C SER A 143 57.15 14.41 -13.48
N TYR A 144 56.67 13.77 -14.55
CA TYR A 144 57.05 12.43 -15.02
C TYR A 144 57.76 12.53 -16.38
#